data_AF-A0A972Z6Y0-F1
#
_entry.id   AF-A0A972Z6Y0-F1
#
_cell.length_a   1.000
_cell.length_b   1.000
_cell.length_c   1.000
_cell.angle_alpha   90.00
_cell.angle_beta   90.00
_cell.angle_gamma   90.00
#
_symmetry.space_group_name_H-M   'P 1'
#
loop_
_entity.id
_entity.type
_entity.pdbx_description
1 polymer ?
#
loop_
_entity_poly.entity_id
_entity_poly.type
_entity_poly.pdbx_seq_one_letter_code
_entity_poly.pdbx_strand_id
1 'polypeptide(L)'
;MKKGAVLKPKNHTVIIKVDEEGNIDYKNGFLRVYPGDTIVWECEKRCPFSIHIGWDSPLDKGRYQSIEGENIEAVVPNEKGTRFGHYEYSVAVFTDGIIDKEKGTIAKVIWTDDPPLIVQRPPR
;
A
#
# COMPACT_ATOMS: atom_id res chain seq x y z
N MET A 1 29.24 13.72 -21.72
CA MET A 1 28.33 12.81 -20.98
C MET A 1 27.36 13.66 -20.17
N LYS A 2 26.06 13.64 -20.49
CA LYS A 2 25.06 14.30 -19.62
C LYS A 2 24.96 13.46 -18.35
N LYS A 3 25.24 14.06 -17.19
CA LYS A 3 24.95 13.42 -15.90
C LYS A 3 23.43 13.26 -15.84
N GLY A 4 22.94 12.02 -15.85
CA GLY A 4 21.53 11.73 -15.65
C GLY A 4 21.07 12.36 -14.33
N ALA A 5 19.83 12.88 -14.32
CA ALA A 5 19.29 13.51 -13.13
C ALA A 5 19.19 12.46 -12.01
N VAL A 6 19.92 12.67 -10.91
CA VAL A 6 19.78 11.83 -9.71
C VAL A 6 18.47 12.22 -9.05
N LEU A 7 17.47 11.34 -9.16
CA LEU A 7 16.22 11.50 -8.43
C LEU A 7 16.51 11.34 -6.93
N LYS A 8 16.06 12.30 -6.13
CA LYS A 8 16.09 12.18 -4.67
C LYS A 8 14.92 11.28 -4.25
N PRO A 9 15.14 10.29 -3.37
CA PRO A 9 14.07 9.51 -2.74
C PRO A 9 12.96 10.38 -2.17
N LYS A 10 11.72 9.94 -2.32
CA LYS A 10 10.53 10.61 -1.77
C LYS A 10 9.60 9.62 -1.07
N ASN A 11 8.81 10.16 -0.14
CA ASN A 11 7.72 9.43 0.49
C ASN A 11 6.42 9.70 -0.26
N HIS A 12 5.65 8.65 -0.53
CA HIS A 12 4.33 8.68 -1.14
C HIS A 12 3.33 8.10 -0.16
N THR A 13 2.42 8.93 0.35
CA THR A 13 1.41 8.49 1.32
C THR A 13 0.08 8.22 0.65
N VAL A 14 -0.41 6.99 0.79
CA VAL A 14 -1.74 6.53 0.39
C VAL A 14 -2.60 6.42 1.64
N ILE A 15 -3.74 7.11 1.65
CA ILE A 15 -4.69 7.02 2.76
C ILE A 15 -5.88 6.17 2.33
N ILE A 16 -6.08 5.07 3.05
CA ILE A 16 -7.14 4.10 2.89
C ILE A 16 -8.33 4.57 3.73
N LYS A 17 -9.46 4.80 3.08
CA LYS A 17 -10.72 5.20 3.71
C LYS A 17 -11.69 4.06 3.62
N VAL A 18 -12.42 3.80 4.70
CA VAL A 18 -13.52 2.84 4.72
C VAL A 18 -14.76 3.57 5.23
N ASP A 19 -15.84 3.56 4.45
CA ASP A 19 -17.11 4.18 4.87
C ASP A 19 -17.86 3.30 5.89
N GLU A 20 -19.10 3.63 6.21
CA GLU A 20 -19.91 2.89 7.19
C GLU A 20 -20.50 1.60 6.59
N GLU A 21 -20.69 1.59 5.27
CA GLU A 21 -21.17 0.46 4.48
C GLU A 21 -20.07 -0.59 4.25
N GLY A 22 -18.81 -0.19 4.40
CA GLY A 22 -17.63 -1.02 4.19
C GLY A 22 -17.14 -1.00 2.74
N ASN A 23 -17.36 0.10 2.02
CA ASN A 23 -16.67 0.38 0.77
C ASN A 23 -15.32 1.04 1.07
N ILE A 24 -14.33 0.75 0.20
CA ILE A 24 -12.97 1.29 0.32
C ILE A 24 -12.77 2.39 -0.73
N ASP A 25 -12.19 3.51 -0.29
CA ASP A 25 -11.74 4.61 -1.16
C ASP A 25 -10.31 5.03 -0.79
N TYR A 26 -9.65 5.74 -1.69
CA TYR A 26 -8.25 6.12 -1.56
C TYR A 26 -8.03 7.61 -1.80
N LYS A 27 -7.33 8.26 -0.87
CA LYS A 27 -6.65 9.51 -1.17
C LYS A 27 -5.23 9.19 -1.61
N ASN A 28 -4.87 9.70 -2.80
CA ASN A 28 -3.60 9.43 -3.49
C ASN A 28 -3.38 7.95 -3.83
N GLY A 29 -4.45 7.18 -4.11
CA GLY A 29 -4.35 5.74 -4.41
C GLY A 29 -3.51 5.40 -5.63
N PHE A 30 -3.37 6.31 -6.60
CA PHE A 30 -2.53 6.07 -7.78
C PHE A 30 -1.04 6.24 -7.45
N LEU A 31 -0.32 5.12 -7.41
CA LEU A 31 1.09 5.06 -7.04
C LEU A 31 2.00 5.04 -8.28
N ARG A 32 2.79 6.09 -8.43
CA ARG A 32 3.86 6.18 -9.45
C ARG A 32 5.16 6.59 -8.77
N VAL A 33 6.08 5.63 -8.69
CA VAL A 33 7.28 5.72 -7.83
C VAL A 33 8.55 5.39 -8.59
N TYR A 34 9.70 5.77 -8.02
CA TYR A 34 11.02 5.46 -8.54
C TYR A 34 11.83 4.59 -7.57
N PRO A 35 12.92 3.93 -8.03
CA PRO A 35 13.85 3.26 -7.14
C PRO A 35 14.32 4.17 -5.99
N GLY A 36 14.21 3.68 -4.77
CA GLY A 36 14.55 4.39 -3.55
C GLY A 36 13.39 5.14 -2.89
N ASP A 37 12.24 5.30 -3.57
CA ASP A 37 11.05 5.90 -2.95
C ASP A 37 10.48 4.98 -1.86
N THR A 38 9.83 5.59 -0.87
CA THR A 38 9.07 4.91 0.18
C THR A 38 7.58 5.13 -0.06
N ILE A 39 6.80 4.06 0.02
CA ILE A 39 5.34 4.10 0.01
C ILE A 39 4.87 3.92 1.45
N VAL A 40 3.97 4.79 1.90
CA VAL A 40 3.36 4.74 3.22
C VAL A 40 1.86 4.56 3.05
N TRP A 41 1.32 3.42 3.46
CA TRP A 41 -0.12 3.23 3.56
C TRP A 41 -0.59 3.53 4.99
N GLU A 42 -1.71 4.22 5.10
CA GLU A 42 -2.35 4.61 6.36
C GLU A 42 -3.86 4.32 6.28
N CYS A 43 -4.45 3.72 7.32
CA CYS A 43 -5.92 3.64 7.46
C CYS A 43 -6.44 4.89 8.20
N GLU A 44 -7.35 5.65 7.60
CA GLU A 44 -7.93 6.87 8.19
C GLU A 44 -8.65 6.60 9.53
N LYS A 45 -9.37 5.47 9.61
CA LYS A 45 -10.02 5.01 10.85
C LYS A 45 -9.06 4.32 11.83
N ARG A 46 -7.75 4.35 11.56
CA ARG A 46 -6.70 3.70 12.36
C ARG A 46 -6.88 2.19 12.54
N CYS A 47 -7.62 1.57 11.65
CA CYS A 47 -7.90 0.15 11.63
C CYS A 47 -6.67 -0.67 11.18
N PRO A 48 -6.51 -1.94 11.62
CA PRO A 48 -5.52 -2.84 11.04
C PRO A 48 -5.83 -3.12 9.56
N PHE A 49 -4.80 -3.32 8.75
CA PHE A 49 -4.94 -3.65 7.33
C PHE A 49 -3.71 -4.42 6.80
N SER A 50 -3.85 -5.02 5.62
CA SER A 50 -2.79 -5.74 4.93
C SER A 50 -2.70 -5.32 3.47
N ILE A 51 -1.48 -5.32 2.93
CA ILE A 51 -1.19 -5.10 1.51
C ILE A 51 -0.63 -6.39 0.91
N HIS A 52 -1.19 -6.85 -0.20
CA HIS A 52 -0.73 -8.04 -0.90
C HIS A 52 -0.43 -7.73 -2.37
N ILE A 53 0.85 -7.77 -2.73
CA ILE A 53 1.36 -7.55 -4.10
C ILE A 53 1.72 -8.90 -4.76
N GLY A 54 2.03 -9.92 -3.93
CA GLY A 54 2.37 -11.27 -4.37
C GLY A 54 3.87 -11.54 -4.44
N TRP A 55 4.22 -12.75 -4.90
CA TRP A 55 5.61 -13.23 -4.96
C TRP A 55 6.50 -12.46 -5.93
N ASP A 56 5.88 -11.79 -6.91
CA ASP A 56 6.57 -10.99 -7.92
C ASP A 56 6.66 -9.50 -7.58
N SER A 57 6.48 -9.15 -6.30
CA SER A 57 6.53 -7.77 -5.82
C SER A 57 7.79 -7.01 -6.27
N PRO A 58 7.66 -5.73 -6.66
CA PRO A 58 8.79 -4.87 -6.94
C PRO A 58 9.35 -4.20 -5.68
N LEU A 59 8.75 -4.44 -4.51
CA LEU A 59 9.11 -3.83 -3.24
C LEU A 59 10.01 -4.77 -2.41
N ASP A 60 10.39 -4.33 -1.20
CA ASP A 60 11.19 -5.12 -0.26
C ASP A 60 10.49 -6.42 0.19
N LYS A 61 9.15 -6.46 0.16
CA LYS A 61 8.32 -7.64 0.50
C LYS A 61 7.12 -7.74 -0.44
N GLY A 62 6.53 -8.93 -0.51
CA GLY A 62 5.29 -9.18 -1.27
C GLY A 62 4.00 -9.05 -0.45
N ARG A 63 4.13 -9.00 0.87
CA ARG A 63 3.02 -8.95 1.84
C ARG A 63 3.42 -8.07 3.00
N TYR A 64 2.48 -7.24 3.41
CA TYR A 64 2.61 -6.37 4.56
C TYR A 64 1.34 -6.46 5.39
N GLN A 65 1.47 -6.27 6.69
CA GLN A 65 0.37 -6.27 7.64
C GLN A 65 0.67 -5.22 8.71
N SER A 66 -0.33 -4.40 9.03
CA SER A 66 -0.30 -3.48 10.16
C SER A 66 -1.13 -4.03 11.32
N ILE A 67 -0.88 -3.47 12.49
CA ILE A 67 -1.80 -3.51 13.63
C ILE A 67 -2.56 -2.19 13.73
N GLU A 68 -3.49 -2.10 14.67
CA GLU A 68 -4.31 -0.91 14.88
C GLU A 68 -3.44 0.33 15.14
N GLY A 69 -3.71 1.39 14.40
CA GLY A 69 -3.03 2.67 14.53
C GLY A 69 -1.62 2.73 13.93
N GLU A 70 -1.13 1.67 13.29
CA GLU A 70 0.16 1.64 12.60
C GLU A 70 0.02 1.82 11.09
N ASN A 71 1.06 2.41 10.50
CA ASN A 71 1.21 2.56 9.05
C ASN A 71 2.07 1.42 8.50
N ILE A 72 1.88 1.12 7.21
CA ILE A 72 2.78 0.22 6.49
C ILE A 72 3.74 1.08 5.67
N GLU A 73 5.03 0.89 5.89
CA GLU A 73 6.08 1.48 5.06
C GLU A 73 6.72 0.39 4.19
N ALA A 74 6.79 0.63 2.89
CA ALA A 74 7.50 -0.22 1.93
C ALA A 74 8.46 0.60 1.09
N VAL A 75 9.61 0.00 0.76
CA VAL A 75 10.65 0.69 0.00
C VAL A 75 10.75 0.05 -1.38
N VAL A 76 10.84 0.89 -2.41
CA VAL A 76 11.24 0.44 -3.75
C VAL A 76 12.76 0.25 -3.74
N PRO A 77 13.30 -0.98 -3.90
CA PRO A 77 14.73 -1.20 -3.86
C PRO A 77 15.47 -0.34 -4.90
N ASN A 78 16.62 0.23 -4.51
CA ASN A 78 17.46 1.05 -5.39
C ASN A 78 18.79 0.35 -5.70
N GLU A 79 18.70 -0.81 -6.36
CA GLU A 79 19.86 -1.67 -6.59
C GLU A 79 19.81 -2.34 -7.96
N LYS A 80 20.90 -3.03 -8.30
CA LYS A 80 20.99 -3.76 -9.56
C LYS A 80 20.02 -4.94 -9.54
N GLY A 81 18.87 -4.78 -10.19
CA GLY A 81 17.81 -5.79 -10.21
C GLY A 81 16.42 -5.23 -9.91
N THR A 82 16.29 -3.94 -9.58
CA THR A 82 14.99 -3.29 -9.39
C THR A 82 14.07 -3.58 -10.56
N ARG A 83 12.89 -4.11 -10.26
CA ARG A 83 11.89 -4.48 -11.26
C ARG A 83 11.04 -3.26 -11.58
N PHE A 84 10.96 -2.93 -12.87
CA PHE A 84 10.16 -1.82 -13.38
C PHE A 84 8.92 -2.35 -14.08
N GLY A 85 7.79 -1.67 -13.93
CA GLY A 85 6.54 -2.13 -14.55
C GLY A 85 5.30 -1.70 -13.79
N HIS A 86 4.20 -2.36 -14.15
CA HIS A 86 2.90 -2.24 -13.49
C HIS A 86 2.69 -3.47 -12.62
N TYR A 87 2.24 -3.24 -11.40
CA TYR A 87 2.02 -4.26 -10.39
C TYR A 87 0.65 -4.06 -9.78
N GLU A 88 -0.16 -5.12 -9.85
CA GLU A 88 -1.43 -5.19 -9.14
C GLU A 88 -1.16 -5.49 -7.67
N TYR A 89 -2.02 -4.97 -6.80
CA TYR A 89 -2.03 -5.33 -5.40
C TYR A 89 -3.46 -5.24 -4.87
N SER A 90 -3.69 -5.91 -3.74
CA SER A 90 -4.96 -5.89 -3.03
C SER A 90 -4.75 -5.41 -1.59
N VAL A 91 -5.71 -4.68 -1.06
CA VAL A 91 -5.80 -4.27 0.34
C VAL A 91 -6.87 -5.11 1.02
N ALA A 92 -6.55 -5.59 2.23
CA ALA A 92 -7.51 -6.14 3.17
C ALA A 92 -7.60 -5.24 4.40
N VAL A 93 -8.78 -4.70 4.69
CA VAL A 93 -9.00 -3.87 5.88
C VAL A 93 -9.77 -4.66 6.93
N PHE A 94 -9.29 -4.66 8.16
CA PHE A 94 -9.92 -5.30 9.31
C PHE A 94 -10.64 -4.23 10.13
N THR A 95 -11.97 -4.27 10.15
CA THR A 95 -12.78 -3.36 10.95
C THR A 95 -13.56 -4.13 11.99
N ASP A 96 -13.90 -3.50 13.11
CA ASP A 96 -14.92 -4.06 14.01
C ASP A 96 -16.23 -4.18 13.23
N GLY A 97 -16.78 -5.39 13.16
CA GLY A 97 -18.09 -5.69 12.58
C GLY A 97 -19.19 -5.65 13.63
N ILE A 98 -20.41 -6.02 13.22
CA ILE A 98 -21.64 -5.95 14.03
C ILE A 98 -21.42 -6.59 15.41
N ILE A 99 -21.72 -5.81 16.46
CA ILE A 99 -21.80 -6.29 17.84
C ILE A 99 -23.06 -7.17 17.94
N ASP A 100 -22.89 -8.48 17.81
CA ASP A 100 -23.88 -9.42 18.33
C ASP A 100 -23.73 -9.41 19.86
N LYS A 101 -24.70 -8.82 20.56
CA LYS A 101 -24.68 -8.69 22.03
C LYS A 101 -24.60 -10.04 22.75
N GLU A 102 -24.90 -11.15 22.08
CA GLU A 102 -24.75 -12.51 22.61
C GLU A 102 -23.42 -13.18 22.24
N LYS A 103 -22.73 -12.72 21.17
CA LYS A 103 -21.51 -13.37 20.65
C LYS A 103 -20.22 -12.52 20.69
N GLY A 104 -20.31 -11.26 21.10
CA GLY A 104 -19.18 -10.32 21.10
C GLY A 104 -18.93 -9.69 19.72
N THR A 105 -17.89 -8.85 19.62
CA THR A 105 -17.50 -8.18 18.38
C THR A 105 -16.90 -9.17 17.39
N ILE A 106 -17.45 -9.25 16.17
CA ILE A 106 -16.86 -10.03 15.07
C ILE A 106 -16.11 -9.05 14.16
N ALA A 107 -14.80 -9.24 13.95
CA ALA A 107 -14.06 -8.45 12.97
C ALA A 107 -14.56 -8.74 11.54
N LYS A 108 -14.93 -7.69 10.80
CA LYS A 108 -15.23 -7.75 9.37
C LYS A 108 -13.93 -7.52 8.59
N VAL A 109 -13.70 -8.36 7.57
CA VAL A 109 -12.58 -8.18 6.63
C VAL A 109 -13.15 -7.71 5.30
N ILE A 110 -12.69 -6.56 4.83
CA ILE A 110 -13.10 -5.95 3.56
C ILE A 110 -11.91 -6.04 2.60
N TRP A 111 -12.15 -6.60 1.41
CA TRP A 111 -11.14 -6.78 0.37
C TRP A 111 -11.44 -5.91 -0.83
N THR A 112 -10.39 -5.41 -1.48
CA THR A 112 -10.48 -4.62 -2.70
C THR A 112 -9.28 -4.90 -3.60
N ASP A 113 -9.52 -4.86 -4.90
CA ASP A 113 -8.46 -4.80 -5.93
C ASP A 113 -8.16 -3.33 -6.20
N ASP A 114 -6.90 -2.94 -6.07
CA ASP A 114 -6.57 -1.52 -5.92
C ASP A 114 -5.90 -0.89 -7.13
N PRO A 115 -5.85 0.45 -7.20
CA PRO A 115 -5.12 1.15 -8.24
C PRO A 115 -3.68 0.64 -8.33
N PRO A 116 -3.15 0.40 -9.55
CA PRO A 116 -1.88 -0.29 -9.70
C PRO A 116 -0.70 0.54 -9.19
N LEU A 117 0.31 -0.16 -8.70
CA LEU A 117 1.64 0.39 -8.43
C LEU A 117 2.46 0.41 -9.73
N ILE A 118 2.97 1.58 -10.10
CA ILE A 118 3.84 1.76 -11.26
C ILE A 118 5.25 2.14 -10.79
N VAL A 119 6.21 1.24 -11.01
CA VAL A 119 7.64 1.49 -10.74
C VAL A 119 8.33 1.96 -12.02
N GLN A 120 8.72 3.24 -12.04
CA GLN A 120 9.27 3.90 -13.21
C GLN A 120 10.79 3.77 -13.31
N ARG A 121 11.29 3.70 -14.55
CA ARG A 121 12.71 3.87 -14.80
C ARG A 121 13.09 5.33 -14.57
N PRO A 122 14.19 5.62 -13.85
CA PRO A 122 14.70 6.98 -13.75
C PRO A 122 14.94 7.59 -15.14
N PRO A 123 14.63 8.89 -15.33
CA PRO A 123 14.93 9.58 -16.58
C PRO A 123 16.44 9.55 -16.84
N ARG A 124 16.82 9.26 -18.10
CA ARG A 124 18.22 9.21 -18.54
C ARG A 124 18.81 10.61 -18.73
#